data_AF-F3FH99-F1
#
_entry.id   AF-F3FH99-F1
#
_cell.length_a   1.000
_cell.length_b   1.000
_cell.length_c   1.000
_cell.angle_alpha   90.00
_cell.angle_beta   90.00
_cell.angle_gamma   90.00
#
_symmetry.space_group_name_H-M   'P 1'
#
loop_
_entity.id
_entity.type
_entity.pdbx_description
1 polymer ?
#
loop_
_entity_poly.entity_id
_entity_poly.type
_entity_poly.pdbx_seq_one_letter_code
_entity_poly.pdbx_strand_id
1 'polypeptide(L)'
;MHFSGPRLRKLMRHALIFETDFIDKGNDLMIHAVAKFFLPYTEFLLGSAYNLHQVFEGIGYSTSSFPVTNSDGVIVQSYWSPQEGMLPFLGALLMLTASLQPVVAMAAYTLGRAKGVLVYALLLLLPGVLSLLDIFPRLRYIPESFAIDSPGTLGSETGVVPLLVIAATAGWAITVLLYDNFRLTERFRQYYDHFWFPTALVAAYFFVADNGANENLSQLIELSQNTRNSSQYLLGQIRRYQEYCKANGLEATKSCQWSSYSQWTIGSLSQYPPELFVDLVPADSGQFYQKPSQHELSSDDILDLRKELAAYNQRLCPVVQLGAGFSRNSPLSSTCESPPTRFCNAWPDGPEEVAERYIAARPVAIASECIIPSLIAAKPKLQKLLEKAKAGKEAKNYRWLYFMAVAVAVGGKTANSSTKLAEIDSRPVAQRRILVRGVLRFIGWLVSWGWRMTIFATRVIRSAITKIPRPK
;
A
#
# COMPACT_ATOMS: atom_id res chain seq x y z
N MET A 1 -10.77 -19.97 -22.75
CA MET A 1 -10.03 -19.82 -24.03
C MET A 1 -8.54 -19.81 -23.72
N HIS A 2 -7.85 -20.91 -24.00
CA HIS A 2 -6.42 -21.10 -23.70
C HIS A 2 -5.54 -20.32 -24.68
N PHE A 3 -4.78 -19.35 -24.16
CA PHE A 3 -3.58 -18.81 -24.81
C PHE A 3 -2.34 -19.27 -24.06
N SER A 4 -2.04 -20.57 -24.12
CA SER A 4 -0.77 -21.14 -23.67
C SER A 4 0.10 -21.45 -24.89
N GLY A 5 0.67 -20.40 -25.48
CA GLY A 5 1.60 -20.51 -26.59
C GLY A 5 3.06 -20.50 -26.09
N PRO A 6 3.90 -21.51 -26.40
CA PRO A 6 5.33 -21.49 -26.08
C PRO A 6 6.11 -20.35 -26.76
N ARG A 7 5.48 -19.59 -27.68
CA ARG A 7 6.03 -18.38 -28.30
C ARG A 7 6.09 -17.17 -27.37
N LEU A 8 5.18 -17.01 -26.40
CA LEU A 8 5.22 -15.88 -25.47
C LEU A 8 6.34 -16.04 -24.43
N ARG A 9 6.59 -17.28 -23.98
CA ARG A 9 7.74 -17.65 -23.13
C ARG A 9 9.08 -17.45 -23.84
N LYS A 10 9.12 -17.61 -25.17
CA LYS A 10 10.32 -17.35 -25.98
C LYS A 10 10.60 -15.85 -26.16
N LEU A 11 9.55 -15.03 -26.28
CA LEU A 11 9.64 -13.57 -26.32
C LEU A 11 10.06 -12.97 -24.97
N MET A 12 9.62 -13.53 -23.84
CA MET A 12 10.04 -13.05 -22.51
C MET A 12 11.43 -13.52 -22.09
N ARG A 13 11.90 -14.71 -22.53
CA ARG A 13 13.32 -15.10 -22.32
C ARG A 13 14.32 -14.18 -23.02
N HIS A 14 13.92 -13.49 -24.10
CA HIS A 14 14.79 -12.53 -24.78
C HIS A 14 14.79 -11.14 -24.12
N ALA A 15 13.87 -10.85 -23.19
CA ALA A 15 13.82 -9.56 -22.49
C ALA A 15 14.60 -9.57 -21.15
N LEU A 16 14.97 -10.74 -20.63
CA LEU A 16 15.59 -10.91 -19.30
C LEU A 16 16.94 -11.64 -19.32
N ILE A 17 17.46 -12.01 -20.48
CA ILE A 17 18.81 -12.58 -20.64
C ILE A 17 19.49 -11.82 -21.78
N PHE A 18 20.12 -10.70 -21.44
CA PHE A 18 21.04 -9.99 -22.33
C PHE A 18 22.48 -10.25 -21.86
N GLU A 19 22.88 -11.52 -21.89
CA GLU A 19 24.28 -11.91 -21.81
C GLU A 19 24.51 -13.16 -22.67
N THR A 20 25.30 -12.93 -23.74
CA THR A 20 26.11 -13.87 -24.55
C THR A 20 25.43 -15.07 -25.25
N ASP A 21 25.16 -14.93 -26.55
CA ASP A 21 25.96 -15.48 -27.67
C ASP A 21 25.12 -15.95 -28.89
N PHE A 22 25.67 -15.68 -30.08
CA PHE A 22 25.31 -16.15 -31.43
C PHE A 22 24.21 -15.41 -32.24
N ILE A 23 24.62 -14.51 -33.16
CA ILE A 23 24.37 -14.49 -34.63
C ILE A 23 24.40 -13.05 -35.22
N ASP A 24 25.31 -12.81 -36.18
CA ASP A 24 25.43 -11.68 -37.14
C ASP A 24 25.69 -10.23 -36.62
N LYS A 25 26.97 -9.84 -36.65
CA LYS A 25 27.54 -8.54 -36.17
C LYS A 25 26.86 -7.26 -36.71
N GLY A 26 26.21 -7.31 -37.86
CA GLY A 26 25.51 -6.15 -38.43
C GLY A 26 24.13 -5.90 -37.81
N ASN A 27 23.43 -6.97 -37.44
CA ASN A 27 22.11 -6.89 -36.81
C ASN A 27 22.23 -6.54 -35.32
N ASP A 28 23.30 -6.98 -34.65
CA ASP A 28 23.53 -6.71 -33.22
C ASP A 28 23.66 -5.22 -32.92
N LEU A 29 24.37 -4.45 -33.74
CA LEU A 29 24.53 -3.02 -33.51
C LEU A 29 23.20 -2.27 -33.62
N MET A 30 22.38 -2.63 -34.62
CA MET A 30 21.06 -2.03 -34.82
C MET A 30 20.08 -2.44 -33.72
N ILE A 31 20.05 -3.71 -33.34
CA ILE A 31 19.20 -4.22 -32.25
C ILE A 31 19.58 -3.56 -30.93
N HIS A 32 20.88 -3.45 -30.64
CA HIS A 32 21.38 -2.79 -29.44
C HIS A 32 21.04 -1.30 -29.40
N ALA A 33 21.19 -0.59 -30.52
CA ALA A 33 20.82 0.81 -30.62
C ALA A 33 19.30 1.01 -30.44
N VAL A 34 18.48 0.18 -31.07
CA VAL A 34 17.02 0.22 -30.91
C VAL A 34 16.63 -0.06 -29.45
N ALA A 35 17.22 -1.08 -28.83
CA ALA A 35 16.97 -1.41 -27.43
C ALA A 35 17.38 -0.26 -26.49
N LYS A 36 18.58 0.32 -26.67
CA LYS A 36 19.03 1.49 -25.91
C LYS A 36 18.11 2.70 -26.09
N PHE A 37 17.66 2.97 -27.32
CA PHE A 37 16.75 4.08 -27.58
C PHE A 37 15.41 3.91 -26.85
N PHE A 38 14.85 2.70 -26.83
CA PHE A 38 13.54 2.47 -26.19
C PHE A 38 13.61 2.22 -24.67
N LEU A 39 14.78 1.88 -24.13
CA LEU A 39 15.00 1.60 -22.71
C LEU A 39 14.35 2.60 -21.73
N PRO A 40 14.54 3.94 -21.87
CA PRO A 40 13.95 4.88 -20.92
C PRO A 40 12.42 4.84 -20.92
N TYR A 41 11.78 4.54 -22.05
CA TYR A 41 10.32 4.46 -22.14
C TYR A 41 9.80 3.14 -21.55
N THR A 42 10.51 2.03 -21.78
CA THR A 42 10.12 0.73 -21.23
C THR A 42 10.28 0.71 -19.72
N GLU A 43 11.39 1.21 -19.17
CA GLU A 43 11.60 1.31 -17.72
C GLU A 43 10.57 2.22 -17.05
N PHE A 44 10.23 3.35 -17.69
CA PHE A 44 9.22 4.28 -17.21
C PHE A 44 7.83 3.63 -17.08
N LEU A 45 7.39 2.89 -18.11
CA LEU A 45 6.10 2.19 -18.10
C LEU A 45 6.12 0.94 -17.22
N LEU A 46 7.25 0.24 -17.15
CA LEU A 46 7.40 -0.92 -16.30
C LEU A 46 7.30 -0.54 -14.82
N GLY A 47 8.03 0.50 -14.39
CA GLY A 47 7.93 0.99 -13.01
C GLY A 47 6.52 1.49 -12.67
N SER A 48 5.87 2.18 -13.61
CA SER A 48 4.45 2.56 -13.48
C SER A 48 3.54 1.35 -13.25
N ALA A 49 3.74 0.28 -14.02
CA ALA A 49 2.93 -0.92 -13.95
C ALA A 49 3.07 -1.65 -12.60
N TYR A 50 4.29 -1.76 -12.07
CA TYR A 50 4.51 -2.32 -10.73
C TYR A 50 3.82 -1.51 -9.63
N ASN A 51 3.91 -0.19 -9.70
CA ASN A 51 3.29 0.69 -8.70
C ASN A 51 1.77 0.61 -8.77
N LEU A 52 1.22 0.61 -9.99
CA LEU A 52 -0.21 0.47 -10.20
C LEU A 52 -0.70 -0.89 -9.69
N HIS A 53 0.01 -1.98 -10.01
CA HIS A 53 -0.30 -3.31 -9.51
C HIS A 53 -0.24 -3.38 -7.98
N GLN A 54 0.79 -2.83 -7.35
CA GLN A 54 0.94 -2.78 -5.88
C GLN A 54 -0.25 -2.08 -5.21
N VAL A 55 -0.71 -0.95 -5.77
CA VAL A 55 -1.87 -0.21 -5.24
C VAL A 55 -3.15 -1.02 -5.40
N PHE A 56 -3.36 -1.64 -6.56
CA PHE A 56 -4.57 -2.43 -6.84
C PHE A 56 -4.60 -3.73 -6.02
N GLU A 57 -3.46 -4.36 -5.78
CA GLU A 57 -3.33 -5.53 -4.91
C GLU A 57 -3.61 -5.15 -3.46
N GLY A 58 -3.08 -4.00 -3.00
CA GLY A 58 -3.39 -3.49 -1.67
C GLY A 58 -4.86 -3.11 -1.43
N ILE A 59 -5.67 -2.95 -2.48
CA ILE A 59 -7.13 -2.75 -2.39
C ILE A 59 -7.91 -4.07 -2.60
N GLY A 60 -7.22 -5.13 -3.06
CA GLY A 60 -7.82 -6.43 -3.34
C GLY A 60 -8.44 -6.58 -4.74
N TYR A 61 -8.10 -5.69 -5.69
CA TYR A 61 -8.58 -5.78 -7.08
C TYR A 61 -7.67 -6.60 -7.99
N SER A 62 -6.40 -6.76 -7.63
CA SER A 62 -5.45 -7.67 -8.29
C SER A 62 -4.80 -8.57 -7.25
N THR A 63 -4.18 -9.65 -7.71
CA THR A 63 -3.43 -10.55 -6.84
C THR A 63 -2.13 -10.95 -7.50
N SER A 64 -1.08 -11.10 -6.71
CA SER A 64 0.16 -11.76 -7.12
C SER A 64 0.14 -13.26 -6.84
N SER A 65 -0.97 -13.81 -6.31
CA SER A 65 -1.14 -15.22 -5.95
C SER A 65 -1.86 -16.00 -7.04
N PHE A 66 -1.18 -16.99 -7.61
CA PHE A 66 -1.70 -17.80 -8.71
C PHE A 66 -1.89 -19.25 -8.28
N PRO A 67 -3.13 -19.79 -8.32
CA PRO A 67 -3.37 -21.20 -8.09
C PRO A 67 -2.98 -22.02 -9.32
N VAL A 68 -2.32 -23.16 -9.10
CA VAL A 68 -2.03 -24.18 -10.11
C VAL A 68 -3.05 -25.30 -9.92
N THR A 69 -3.86 -25.53 -10.94
CA THR A 69 -4.85 -26.60 -10.95
C THR A 69 -4.36 -27.81 -11.74
N ASN A 70 -4.71 -29.02 -11.31
CA ASN A 70 -4.52 -30.23 -12.10
C ASN A 70 -5.56 -30.32 -13.24
N SER A 71 -5.50 -31.40 -14.03
CA SER A 71 -6.45 -31.68 -15.13
C SER A 71 -7.91 -31.77 -14.68
N ASP A 72 -8.14 -32.05 -13.40
CA ASP A 72 -9.46 -32.23 -12.80
C ASP A 72 -9.99 -30.92 -12.17
N GLY A 73 -9.25 -29.81 -12.31
CA GLY A 73 -9.62 -28.50 -11.77
C GLY A 73 -9.33 -28.33 -10.27
N VAL A 74 -8.66 -29.29 -9.64
CA VAL A 74 -8.28 -29.23 -8.21
C VAL A 74 -6.99 -28.43 -8.05
N ILE A 75 -6.98 -27.48 -7.11
CA ILE A 75 -5.79 -26.68 -6.78
C ILE A 75 -4.77 -27.59 -6.11
N VAL A 76 -3.66 -27.85 -6.78
CA VAL A 76 -2.56 -28.70 -6.29
C VAL A 76 -1.42 -27.88 -5.70
N GLN A 77 -1.26 -26.63 -6.14
CA GLN A 77 -0.21 -25.74 -5.68
C GLN A 77 -0.65 -24.29 -5.84
N SER A 78 0.01 -23.36 -5.15
CA SER A 78 -0.04 -21.94 -5.47
C SER A 78 1.39 -21.37 -5.49
N TYR A 79 1.61 -20.32 -6.27
CA TYR A 79 2.87 -19.59 -6.26
C TYR A 79 2.60 -18.08 -6.39
N TRP A 80 3.62 -17.29 -6.05
CA TRP A 80 3.56 -15.83 -6.10
C TRP A 80 4.43 -15.28 -7.22
N SER A 81 3.88 -14.38 -8.03
CA SER A 81 4.61 -13.73 -9.13
C SER A 81 4.11 -12.31 -9.39
N PRO A 82 4.70 -11.29 -8.74
CA PRO A 82 4.39 -9.89 -9.03
C PRO A 82 4.66 -9.51 -10.50
N GLN A 83 5.61 -10.19 -11.15
CA GLN A 83 5.90 -9.98 -12.58
C GLN A 83 4.73 -10.39 -13.46
N GLU A 84 4.04 -11.49 -13.15
CA GLU A 84 2.86 -11.91 -13.90
C GLU A 84 1.65 -11.02 -13.58
N GLY A 85 1.48 -10.65 -12.31
CA GLY A 85 0.39 -9.79 -11.85
C GLY A 85 0.40 -8.38 -12.46
N MET A 86 1.58 -7.82 -12.74
CA MET A 86 1.71 -6.48 -13.31
C MET A 86 1.51 -6.40 -14.84
N LEU A 87 1.50 -7.53 -15.56
CA LEU A 87 1.38 -7.55 -17.04
C LEU A 87 0.11 -6.90 -17.58
N PRO A 88 -1.10 -7.12 -17.02
CA PRO A 88 -2.31 -6.45 -17.48
C PRO A 88 -2.20 -4.92 -17.35
N PHE A 89 -1.59 -4.43 -16.27
CA PHE A 89 -1.36 -3.00 -16.04
C PHE A 89 -0.36 -2.42 -17.03
N LEU A 90 0.74 -3.14 -17.31
CA LEU A 90 1.70 -2.74 -18.34
C LEU A 90 1.02 -2.66 -19.72
N GLY A 91 0.22 -3.66 -20.09
CA GLY A 91 -0.54 -3.66 -21.34
C GLY A 91 -1.51 -2.49 -21.45
N ALA A 92 -2.25 -2.20 -20.37
CA ALA A 92 -3.17 -1.06 -20.30
C ALA A 92 -2.42 0.28 -20.41
N LEU A 93 -1.29 0.44 -19.73
CA LEU A 93 -0.46 1.65 -19.80
C LEU A 93 0.15 1.86 -21.18
N LEU A 94 0.59 0.80 -21.86
CA LEU A 94 1.06 0.86 -23.25
C LEU A 94 -0.06 1.34 -24.19
N MET A 95 -1.26 0.78 -24.07
CA MET A 95 -2.42 1.23 -24.86
C MET A 95 -2.80 2.68 -24.55
N LEU A 96 -2.80 3.07 -23.27
CA LEU A 96 -3.12 4.42 -22.83
C LEU A 96 -2.10 5.42 -23.38
N THR A 97 -0.81 5.16 -23.23
CA THR A 97 0.23 6.06 -23.74
C THR A 97 0.25 6.14 -25.26
N ALA A 98 0.05 5.03 -25.97
CA ALA A 98 -0.05 5.00 -27.42
C ALA A 98 -1.25 5.79 -27.96
N SER A 99 -2.41 5.69 -27.30
CA SER A 99 -3.59 6.50 -27.63
C SER A 99 -3.45 7.97 -27.23
N LEU A 100 -2.66 8.26 -26.18
CA LEU A 100 -2.40 9.62 -25.72
C LEU A 100 -1.44 10.39 -26.67
N GLN A 101 -0.46 9.73 -27.29
CA GLN A 101 0.49 10.40 -28.20
C GLN A 101 -0.18 11.26 -29.30
N PRO A 102 -1.15 10.75 -30.09
CA PRO A 102 -1.81 11.58 -31.09
C PRO A 102 -2.62 12.72 -30.47
N VAL A 103 -3.20 12.53 -29.28
CA VAL A 103 -3.95 13.58 -28.57
C VAL A 103 -3.03 14.72 -28.14
N VAL A 104 -1.86 14.39 -27.59
CA VAL A 104 -0.83 15.37 -27.22
C VAL A 104 -0.28 16.09 -28.46
N ALA A 105 -0.01 15.36 -29.55
CA ALA A 105 0.41 15.96 -30.81
C ALA A 105 -0.62 16.95 -31.36
N MET A 106 -1.91 16.60 -31.29
CA MET A 106 -3.00 17.51 -31.67
C MET A 106 -3.04 18.75 -30.77
N ALA A 107 -2.92 18.59 -29.45
CA ALA A 107 -2.86 19.72 -28.52
C ALA A 107 -1.66 20.64 -28.83
N ALA A 108 -0.47 20.08 -29.06
CA ALA A 108 0.71 20.84 -29.47
C ALA A 108 0.49 21.57 -30.81
N TYR A 109 -0.17 20.94 -31.78
CA TYR A 109 -0.55 21.59 -33.03
C TYR A 109 -1.53 22.75 -32.81
N THR A 110 -2.52 22.61 -31.91
CA THR A 110 -3.44 23.72 -31.61
C THR A 110 -2.72 24.91 -30.98
N LEU A 111 -1.72 24.67 -30.14
CA LEU A 111 -0.90 25.72 -29.52
C LEU A 111 0.04 26.38 -30.53
N GLY A 112 0.88 25.61 -31.23
CA GLY A 112 2.01 26.15 -32.00
C GLY A 112 2.06 25.78 -33.47
N ARG A 113 1.00 25.17 -34.02
CA ARG A 113 0.97 24.60 -35.39
C ARG A 113 2.11 23.61 -35.60
N ALA A 114 2.73 23.62 -36.78
CA ALA A 114 3.86 22.77 -37.12
C ALA A 114 5.04 22.94 -36.14
N LYS A 115 5.30 24.17 -35.66
CA LYS A 115 6.35 24.41 -34.66
C LYS A 115 6.05 23.71 -33.34
N GLY A 116 4.79 23.72 -32.91
CA GLY A 116 4.35 23.01 -31.69
C GLY A 116 4.54 21.50 -31.81
N VAL A 117 4.16 20.91 -32.95
CA VAL A 117 4.37 19.47 -33.23
C VAL A 117 5.86 19.13 -33.31
N LEU A 118 6.68 20.00 -33.91
CA LEU A 118 8.14 19.81 -33.97
C LEU A 118 8.74 19.78 -32.55
N VAL A 119 8.39 20.74 -31.69
CA VAL A 119 8.85 20.78 -30.30
C VAL A 119 8.42 19.52 -29.55
N TYR A 120 7.17 19.09 -29.73
CA TYR A 120 6.68 17.85 -29.15
C TYR A 120 7.46 16.62 -29.62
N ALA A 121 7.70 16.50 -30.94
CA ALA A 121 8.47 15.39 -31.49
C ALA A 121 9.91 15.38 -30.95
N LEU A 122 10.56 16.55 -30.85
CA LEU A 122 11.90 16.66 -30.25
C LEU A 122 11.89 16.22 -28.77
N LEU A 123 10.91 16.66 -27.98
CA LEU A 123 10.78 16.24 -26.59
C LEU A 123 10.51 14.74 -26.45
N LEU A 124 9.71 14.17 -27.35
CA LEU A 124 9.40 12.74 -27.35
C LEU A 124 10.65 11.91 -27.68
N LEU A 125 11.50 12.35 -28.61
CA LEU A 125 12.71 11.64 -29.01
C LEU A 125 13.87 11.83 -28.02
N LEU A 126 13.86 12.91 -27.23
CA LEU A 126 14.98 13.32 -26.39
C LEU A 126 15.45 12.22 -25.40
N PRO A 127 14.60 11.54 -24.62
CA PRO A 127 15.05 10.49 -23.71
C PRO A 127 15.79 9.35 -24.44
N GLY A 128 15.26 8.91 -25.58
CA GLY A 128 15.89 7.86 -26.38
C GLY A 128 17.23 8.29 -26.98
N VAL A 129 17.33 9.53 -27.48
CA VAL A 129 18.61 10.09 -27.98
C VAL A 129 19.63 10.21 -26.85
N LEU A 130 19.23 10.70 -25.67
CA LEU A 130 20.13 10.79 -24.52
C LEU A 130 20.58 9.41 -24.01
N SER A 131 19.72 8.40 -24.12
CA SER A 131 20.05 7.01 -23.78
C SER A 131 21.06 6.41 -24.76
N LEU A 132 20.93 6.70 -26.07
CA LEU A 132 21.92 6.31 -27.07
C LEU A 132 23.31 6.91 -26.81
N LEU A 133 23.35 8.14 -26.27
CA LEU A 133 24.58 8.84 -25.91
C LEU A 133 25.13 8.42 -24.54
N ASP A 134 24.47 7.49 -23.83
CA ASP A 134 24.77 7.10 -22.43
C ASP A 134 24.78 8.29 -21.44
N ILE A 135 24.09 9.39 -21.77
CA ILE A 135 23.92 10.59 -20.92
C ILE A 135 22.68 10.46 -20.03
N PHE A 136 21.68 9.69 -20.46
CA PHE A 136 20.45 9.53 -19.70
C PHE A 136 20.69 8.78 -18.37
N PRO A 137 20.23 9.30 -17.23
CA PRO A 137 20.46 8.65 -15.94
C PRO A 137 19.70 7.32 -15.85
N ARG A 138 20.34 6.30 -15.28
CA ARG A 138 19.68 5.01 -14.96
C ARG A 138 18.75 5.19 -13.78
N LEU A 139 17.48 5.50 -14.05
CA LEU A 139 16.47 5.71 -13.05
C LEU A 139 15.82 4.38 -12.66
N ARG A 140 15.92 3.99 -11.39
CA ARG A 140 15.27 2.79 -10.87
C ARG A 140 13.81 3.10 -10.55
N TYR A 141 12.93 2.83 -11.51
CA TYR A 141 11.48 2.99 -11.33
C TYR A 141 10.80 1.76 -10.72
N ILE A 142 11.41 0.58 -10.86
CA ILE A 142 10.91 -0.66 -10.26
C ILE A 142 11.12 -0.58 -8.74
N PRO A 143 10.12 -0.92 -7.92
CA PRO A 143 10.25 -0.90 -6.46
C PRO A 143 11.28 -1.94 -5.98
N GLU A 144 12.06 -1.59 -4.95
CA GLU A 144 13.06 -2.49 -4.35
C GLU A 144 12.42 -3.67 -3.62
N SER A 145 11.23 -3.45 -3.07
CA SER A 145 10.42 -4.47 -2.40
C SER A 145 8.98 -4.39 -2.87
N PHE A 146 8.36 -5.55 -3.07
CA PHE A 146 6.94 -5.68 -3.36
C PHE A 146 6.24 -6.36 -2.18
N ALA A 147 5.16 -5.77 -1.69
CA ALA A 147 4.42 -6.29 -0.54
C ALA A 147 3.15 -7.00 -1.02
N ILE A 148 3.10 -8.33 -0.85
CA ILE A 148 1.96 -9.15 -1.26
C ILE A 148 0.82 -8.98 -0.25
N ASP A 149 -0.41 -8.82 -0.73
CA ASP A 149 -1.62 -8.69 0.07
C ASP A 149 -1.51 -7.67 1.23
N SER A 150 -0.77 -6.57 1.01
CA SER A 150 -0.50 -5.57 2.04
C SER A 150 -1.20 -4.24 1.76
N PRO A 151 -2.29 -3.91 2.47
CA PRO A 151 -2.90 -2.59 2.39
C PRO A 151 -1.92 -1.49 2.85
N GLY A 152 -2.00 -0.31 2.25
CA GLY A 152 -1.21 0.87 2.64
C GLY A 152 0.19 0.99 2.02
N THR A 153 0.61 0.01 1.21
CA THR A 153 1.84 0.09 0.41
C THR A 153 1.51 0.62 -0.98
N LEU A 154 2.10 1.77 -1.36
CA LEU A 154 1.81 2.48 -2.61
C LEU A 154 2.85 2.24 -3.72
N GLY A 155 3.81 1.35 -3.49
CA GLY A 155 4.97 1.14 -4.36
C GLY A 155 6.14 2.09 -4.03
N SER A 156 6.94 2.45 -5.04
CA SER A 156 8.12 3.29 -4.92
C SER A 156 7.84 4.75 -5.25
N GLU A 157 8.49 5.66 -4.53
CA GLU A 157 8.40 7.12 -4.75
C GLU A 157 8.75 7.48 -6.21
N THR A 158 9.81 6.87 -6.74
CA THR A 158 10.27 7.08 -8.12
C THR A 158 9.30 6.49 -9.14
N GLY A 159 8.66 5.37 -8.85
CA GLY A 159 7.77 4.69 -9.79
C GLY A 159 6.36 5.29 -9.88
N VAL A 160 5.95 6.11 -8.89
CA VAL A 160 4.73 6.93 -8.98
C VAL A 160 4.89 8.14 -9.91
N VAL A 161 6.09 8.72 -10.01
CA VAL A 161 6.36 9.89 -10.86
C VAL A 161 5.92 9.67 -12.32
N PRO A 162 6.25 8.54 -12.97
CA PRO A 162 5.73 8.22 -14.29
C PRO A 162 4.20 8.30 -14.43
N LEU A 163 3.45 7.75 -13.47
CA LEU A 163 1.97 7.79 -13.49
C LEU A 163 1.45 9.23 -13.38
N LEU A 164 2.05 10.04 -12.51
CA LEU A 164 1.72 11.46 -12.37
C LEU A 164 2.00 12.24 -13.66
N VAL A 165 3.12 11.95 -14.34
CA VAL A 165 3.47 12.60 -15.61
C VAL A 165 2.49 12.23 -16.72
N ILE A 166 2.09 10.95 -16.82
CA ILE A 166 1.07 10.49 -17.79
C ILE A 166 -0.28 11.18 -17.51
N ALA A 167 -0.70 11.22 -16.24
CA ALA A 167 -1.95 11.87 -15.83
C ALA A 167 -1.92 13.39 -16.12
N ALA A 168 -0.82 14.07 -15.80
CA ALA A 168 -0.66 15.50 -16.07
C ALA A 168 -0.60 15.81 -17.57
N THR A 169 0.09 15.00 -18.38
CA THR A 169 0.10 15.17 -19.84
C THR A 169 -1.28 14.93 -20.46
N ALA A 170 -2.02 13.94 -19.97
CA ALA A 170 -3.42 13.72 -20.37
C ALA A 170 -4.31 14.92 -20.03
N GLY A 171 -4.25 15.41 -18.79
CA GLY A 171 -5.00 16.58 -18.35
C GLY A 171 -4.64 17.85 -19.13
N TRP A 172 -3.35 18.04 -19.41
CA TRP A 172 -2.87 19.14 -20.25
C TRP A 172 -3.45 19.06 -21.66
N ALA A 173 -3.29 17.93 -22.35
CA ALA A 173 -3.73 17.78 -23.73
C ALA A 173 -5.25 17.94 -23.86
N ILE A 174 -6.02 17.31 -22.97
CA ILE A 174 -7.49 17.44 -22.94
C ILE A 174 -7.89 18.90 -22.73
N THR A 175 -7.30 19.60 -21.77
CA THR A 175 -7.66 20.98 -21.45
C THR A 175 -7.35 21.94 -22.60
N VAL A 176 -6.20 21.81 -23.25
CA VAL A 176 -5.85 22.60 -24.45
C VAL A 176 -6.88 22.41 -25.56
N LEU A 177 -7.25 21.15 -25.83
CA LEU A 177 -8.23 20.83 -26.87
C LEU A 177 -9.63 21.34 -26.49
N LEU A 178 -10.06 21.22 -25.24
CA LEU A 178 -11.32 21.79 -24.78
C LEU A 178 -11.34 23.31 -24.96
N TYR A 179 -10.23 23.98 -24.64
CA TYR A 179 -10.08 25.43 -24.80
C TYR A 179 -10.29 25.87 -26.26
N ASP A 180 -9.62 25.21 -27.21
CA ASP A 180 -9.75 25.52 -28.65
C ASP A 180 -11.16 25.21 -29.18
N ASN A 181 -11.76 24.07 -28.81
CA ASN A 181 -13.03 23.62 -29.37
C ASN A 181 -14.24 24.40 -28.83
N PHE A 182 -14.27 24.67 -27.53
CA PHE A 182 -15.38 25.36 -26.87
C PHE A 182 -15.23 26.89 -26.83
N ARG A 183 -14.14 27.44 -27.38
CA ARG A 183 -13.83 28.89 -27.32
C ARG A 183 -13.88 29.41 -25.89
N LEU A 184 -13.24 28.68 -24.98
CA LEU A 184 -13.12 29.10 -23.60
C LEU A 184 -12.34 30.42 -23.56
N THR A 185 -12.65 31.25 -22.58
CA THR A 185 -12.08 32.60 -22.39
C THR A 185 -11.48 32.71 -20.99
N GLU A 186 -10.99 33.90 -20.62
CA GLU A 186 -10.41 34.16 -19.29
C GLU A 186 -11.33 33.74 -18.14
N ARG A 187 -12.66 33.80 -18.30
CA ARG A 187 -13.61 33.33 -17.29
C ARG A 187 -13.44 31.85 -16.94
N PHE A 188 -13.16 31.00 -17.94
CA PHE A 188 -12.89 29.58 -17.69
C PHE A 188 -11.63 29.40 -16.84
N ARG A 189 -10.57 30.19 -17.10
CA ARG A 189 -9.34 30.15 -16.30
C ARG A 189 -9.64 30.53 -14.85
N GLN A 190 -10.45 31.56 -14.63
CA GLN A 190 -10.87 31.97 -13.28
C GLN A 190 -11.71 30.89 -12.57
N TYR A 191 -12.67 30.25 -13.27
CA TYR A 191 -13.42 29.11 -12.70
C TYR A 191 -12.51 27.93 -12.37
N TYR A 192 -11.54 27.65 -13.24
CA TYR A 192 -10.54 26.62 -12.99
C TYR A 192 -9.74 26.92 -11.72
N ASP A 193 -9.38 28.19 -11.51
CA ASP A 193 -8.64 28.62 -10.33
C ASP A 193 -9.47 28.45 -9.05
N HIS A 194 -10.78 28.74 -9.09
CA HIS A 194 -11.69 28.44 -7.99
C HIS A 194 -11.80 26.95 -7.67
N PHE A 195 -11.65 26.06 -8.66
CA PHE A 195 -11.57 24.62 -8.43
C PHE A 195 -10.19 24.18 -7.92
N TRP A 196 -9.12 24.82 -8.41
CA TRP A 196 -7.73 24.49 -8.09
C TRP A 196 -7.38 24.83 -6.64
N PHE A 197 -7.74 26.01 -6.12
CA PHE A 197 -7.36 26.40 -4.76
C PHE A 197 -7.86 25.45 -3.66
N PRO A 198 -9.11 24.95 -3.67
CA PRO A 198 -9.57 23.93 -2.72
C PRO A 198 -8.74 22.63 -2.73
N THR A 199 -8.11 22.27 -3.86
CA THR A 199 -7.27 21.06 -3.90
C THR A 199 -6.06 21.15 -2.97
N ALA A 200 -5.51 22.35 -2.77
CA ALA A 200 -4.45 22.58 -1.79
C ALA A 200 -4.93 22.37 -0.35
N LEU A 201 -6.18 22.77 -0.03
CA LEU A 201 -6.77 22.53 1.29
C LEU A 201 -6.99 21.04 1.55
N VAL A 202 -7.44 20.29 0.53
CA VAL A 202 -7.59 18.83 0.63
C VAL A 202 -6.24 18.14 0.80
N ALA A 203 -5.20 18.59 0.09
CA ALA A 203 -3.84 18.07 0.27
C ALA A 203 -3.34 18.31 1.70
N ALA A 204 -3.59 19.49 2.29
CA ALA A 204 -3.28 19.76 3.69
C ALA A 204 -4.04 18.84 4.66
N TYR A 205 -5.33 18.57 4.38
CA TYR A 205 -6.11 17.61 5.15
C TYR A 205 -5.52 16.19 5.08
N PHE A 206 -5.11 15.73 3.89
CA PHE A 206 -4.46 14.42 3.74
C PHE A 206 -3.13 14.32 4.47
N PHE A 207 -2.32 15.38 4.46
CA PHE A 207 -1.10 15.43 5.24
C PHE A 207 -1.37 15.24 6.74
N VAL A 208 -2.37 15.95 7.29
CA VAL A 208 -2.77 15.79 8.70
C VAL A 208 -3.32 14.38 8.96
N ALA A 209 -4.13 13.83 8.06
CA ALA A 209 -4.69 12.49 8.18
C ALA A 209 -3.63 11.39 8.11
N ASP A 210 -2.60 11.54 7.28
CA ASP A 210 -1.43 10.64 7.21
C ASP A 210 -0.60 10.73 8.49
N ASN A 211 -0.39 11.94 9.02
CA ASN A 211 0.30 12.13 10.30
C ASN A 211 -0.45 11.41 11.44
N GLY A 212 -1.77 11.57 11.52
CA GLY A 212 -2.60 10.86 12.49
C GLY A 212 -2.56 9.34 12.32
N ALA A 213 -2.52 8.84 11.08
CA ALA A 213 -2.38 7.39 10.82
C ALA A 213 -1.02 6.84 11.29
N ASN A 214 0.06 7.59 11.05
CA ASN A 214 1.40 7.24 11.51
C ASN A 214 1.51 7.27 13.04
N GLU A 215 0.87 8.23 13.71
CA GLU A 215 0.83 8.26 15.17
C GLU A 215 0.12 7.02 15.75
N ASN A 216 -1.04 6.63 15.19
CA ASN A 216 -1.72 5.40 15.63
C ASN A 216 -0.84 4.15 15.41
N LEU A 217 -0.07 4.09 14.32
CA LEU A 217 0.87 3.00 14.06
C LEU A 217 2.02 2.99 15.08
N SER A 218 2.57 4.16 15.41
CA SER A 218 3.59 4.30 16.45
C SER A 218 3.08 3.83 17.81
N GLN A 219 1.86 4.23 18.18
CA GLN A 219 1.21 3.79 19.43
C GLN A 219 0.98 2.28 19.44
N LEU A 220 0.60 1.68 18.30
CA LEU A 220 0.46 0.22 18.17
C LEU A 220 1.79 -0.49 18.41
N ILE A 221 2.88 -0.02 17.79
CA ILE A 221 4.22 -0.60 17.94
C ILE A 221 4.69 -0.46 19.39
N GLU A 222 4.55 0.72 19.98
CA GLU A 222 4.95 1.00 21.36
C GLU A 222 4.20 0.11 22.35
N LEU A 223 2.87 0.05 22.24
CA LEU A 223 2.05 -0.77 23.12
C LEU A 223 2.34 -2.27 22.96
N SER A 224 2.54 -2.74 21.72
CA SER A 224 2.94 -4.12 21.42
C SER A 224 4.31 -4.46 21.99
N GLN A 225 5.28 -3.55 21.89
CA GLN A 225 6.59 -3.75 22.50
C GLN A 225 6.49 -3.75 24.03
N ASN A 226 5.63 -2.90 24.60
CA ASN A 226 5.41 -2.86 26.04
C ASN A 226 4.80 -4.18 26.57
N THR A 227 3.81 -4.75 25.88
CA THR A 227 3.21 -6.03 26.29
C THR A 227 4.19 -7.20 26.17
N ARG A 228 5.03 -7.21 25.12
CA ARG A 228 6.11 -8.21 24.98
C ARG A 228 7.12 -8.07 26.11
N ASN A 229 7.63 -6.86 26.33
CA ASN A 229 8.64 -6.61 27.36
C ASN A 229 8.11 -6.91 28.78
N SER A 230 6.85 -6.55 29.08
CA SER A 230 6.25 -6.85 30.37
C SER A 230 6.03 -8.36 30.55
N SER A 231 5.66 -9.08 29.49
CA SER A 231 5.56 -10.55 29.51
C SER A 231 6.92 -11.21 29.72
N GLN A 232 7.97 -10.76 29.03
CA GLN A 232 9.35 -11.25 29.24
C GLN A 232 9.84 -11.01 30.67
N TYR A 233 9.56 -9.82 31.20
CA TYR A 233 9.90 -9.43 32.55
C TYR A 233 9.22 -10.33 33.59
N LEU A 234 7.91 -10.53 33.47
CA LEU A 234 7.14 -11.43 34.33
C LEU A 234 7.60 -12.89 34.18
N LEU A 235 7.94 -13.35 32.98
CA LEU A 235 8.45 -14.70 32.74
C LEU A 235 9.75 -14.97 33.51
N GLY A 236 10.66 -13.98 33.57
CA GLY A 236 11.87 -14.06 34.37
C GLY A 236 11.57 -14.26 35.86
N GLN A 237 10.60 -13.51 36.39
CA GLN A 237 10.15 -13.63 37.78
C GLN A 237 9.49 -14.99 38.06
N ILE A 238 8.63 -15.48 37.16
CA ILE A 238 7.97 -16.78 37.26
C ILE A 238 8.99 -17.92 37.30
N ARG A 239 10.05 -17.86 36.48
CA ARG A 239 11.11 -18.88 36.46
C ARG A 239 11.87 -18.94 37.79
N ARG A 240 12.24 -17.78 38.35
CA ARG A 240 12.88 -17.71 39.67
C ARG A 240 11.96 -18.23 40.78
N TYR A 241 10.67 -17.94 40.69
CA TYR A 241 9.69 -18.48 41.63
C TYR A 241 9.59 -20.01 41.54
N GLN A 242 9.59 -20.58 40.32
CA GLN A 242 9.64 -22.03 40.13
C GLN A 242 10.91 -22.66 40.72
N GLU A 243 12.06 -22.03 40.56
CA GLU A 243 13.32 -22.49 41.17
C GLU A 243 13.24 -22.49 42.70
N TYR A 244 12.67 -21.44 43.29
CA TYR A 244 12.39 -21.37 44.71
C TYR A 244 11.46 -22.51 45.17
N CYS A 245 10.39 -22.80 44.42
CA CYS A 245 9.48 -23.89 44.70
C CYS A 245 10.19 -25.25 44.77
N LYS A 246 11.05 -25.53 43.78
CA LYS A 246 11.84 -26.78 43.72
C LYS A 246 12.81 -26.88 44.89
N ALA A 247 13.53 -25.79 45.19
CA ALA A 247 14.52 -25.77 46.27
C ALA A 247 13.91 -25.96 47.67
N ASN A 248 12.63 -25.62 47.86
CA ASN A 248 11.95 -25.70 49.15
C ASN A 248 10.92 -26.84 49.23
N GLY A 249 10.83 -27.72 48.22
CA GLY A 249 9.87 -28.83 48.21
C GLY A 249 8.40 -28.39 48.19
N LEU A 250 8.08 -27.22 47.61
CA LEU A 250 6.74 -26.61 47.58
C LEU A 250 5.95 -26.94 46.31
N GLU A 251 6.39 -27.93 45.52
CA GLU A 251 5.82 -28.24 44.19
C GLU A 251 4.32 -28.58 44.22
N ALA A 252 3.80 -29.03 45.37
CA ALA A 252 2.39 -29.35 45.54
C ALA A 252 1.47 -28.13 45.71
N THR A 253 2.02 -26.93 45.98
CA THR A 253 1.22 -25.70 46.16
C THR A 253 0.64 -25.20 44.84
N LYS A 254 -0.51 -24.50 44.90
CA LYS A 254 -1.24 -24.04 43.70
C LYS A 254 -0.40 -23.03 42.90
N SER A 255 0.27 -22.11 43.59
CA SER A 255 1.18 -21.12 43.01
C SER A 255 2.42 -21.73 42.34
N CYS A 256 3.02 -22.78 42.92
CA CYS A 256 4.13 -23.49 42.29
C CYS A 256 3.70 -24.31 41.06
N GLN A 257 2.50 -24.88 41.07
CA GLN A 257 1.94 -25.50 39.85
C GLN A 257 1.70 -24.43 38.78
N TRP A 258 1.17 -23.27 39.16
CA TRP A 258 0.99 -22.12 38.29
C TRP A 258 2.28 -21.63 37.65
N SER A 259 3.36 -21.48 38.41
CA SER A 259 4.64 -21.08 37.81
C SER A 259 5.19 -22.07 36.81
N SER A 260 4.77 -23.34 36.86
CA SER A 260 5.17 -24.33 35.87
C SER A 260 4.39 -24.16 34.56
N TYR A 261 3.06 -24.06 34.60
CA TYR A 261 2.26 -23.99 33.37
C TYR A 261 2.17 -22.58 32.76
N SER A 262 2.20 -21.53 33.59
CA SER A 262 2.13 -20.13 33.13
C SER A 262 3.31 -19.72 32.25
N GLN A 263 4.46 -20.40 32.37
CA GLN A 263 5.62 -20.17 31.52
C GLN A 263 5.31 -20.36 30.04
N TRP A 264 4.42 -21.30 29.69
CA TRP A 264 4.02 -21.50 28.30
C TRP A 264 3.15 -20.34 27.80
N THR A 265 2.15 -19.94 28.57
CA THR A 265 1.25 -18.84 28.23
C THR A 265 2.01 -17.52 28.17
N ILE A 266 2.66 -17.09 29.26
CA ILE A 266 3.42 -15.84 29.34
C ILE A 266 4.60 -15.85 28.37
N GLY A 267 5.26 -17.00 28.20
CA GLY A 267 6.36 -17.16 27.23
C GLY A 267 5.89 -16.91 25.80
N SER A 268 4.71 -17.40 25.44
CA SER A 268 4.17 -17.19 24.10
C SER A 268 3.74 -15.74 23.87
N LEU A 269 3.09 -15.10 24.86
CA LEU A 269 2.74 -13.67 24.81
C LEU A 269 3.95 -12.76 24.60
N SER A 270 5.10 -13.17 25.12
CA SER A 270 6.36 -12.44 24.98
C SER A 270 6.90 -12.39 23.54
N GLN A 271 6.38 -13.23 22.66
CA GLN A 271 6.81 -13.38 21.26
C GLN A 271 5.71 -13.01 20.26
N TYR A 272 4.44 -13.06 20.66
CA TYR A 272 3.32 -12.85 19.74
C TYR A 272 3.32 -11.46 19.09
N PRO A 273 3.00 -11.37 17.78
CA PRO A 273 2.60 -10.12 17.14
C PRO A 273 1.27 -9.61 17.73
N PRO A 274 0.97 -8.31 17.56
CA PRO A 274 -0.20 -7.70 18.20
C PRO A 274 -1.52 -8.36 17.80
N GLU A 275 -1.62 -8.89 16.57
CA GLU A 275 -2.79 -9.64 16.09
C GLU A 275 -3.01 -10.91 16.92
N LEU A 276 -1.99 -11.76 17.03
CA LEU A 276 -2.07 -12.98 17.84
C LEU A 276 -2.22 -12.70 19.33
N PHE A 277 -1.63 -11.61 19.83
CA PHE A 277 -1.81 -11.19 21.22
C PHE A 277 -3.28 -10.92 21.52
N VAL A 278 -3.97 -10.14 20.67
CA VAL A 278 -5.40 -9.84 20.88
C VAL A 278 -6.26 -11.10 20.84
N ASP A 279 -5.96 -12.02 19.91
CA ASP A 279 -6.76 -13.25 19.75
C ASP A 279 -6.55 -14.26 20.88
N LEU A 280 -5.33 -14.35 21.43
CA LEU A 280 -4.93 -15.42 22.36
C LEU A 280 -4.84 -14.98 23.82
N VAL A 281 -4.81 -13.68 24.10
CA VAL A 281 -4.83 -13.19 25.49
C VAL A 281 -6.19 -13.45 26.13
N PRO A 282 -6.23 -13.99 27.35
CA PRO A 282 -7.47 -14.16 28.11
C PRO A 282 -8.30 -12.89 28.26
N ALA A 283 -9.61 -13.06 28.46
CA ALA A 283 -10.53 -11.92 28.66
C ALA A 283 -10.42 -11.32 30.07
N ASP A 284 -10.03 -12.13 31.05
CA ASP A 284 -9.91 -11.75 32.45
C ASP A 284 -8.60 -12.24 33.08
N SER A 285 -8.28 -11.67 34.25
CA SER A 285 -7.08 -11.94 35.04
C SER A 285 -7.11 -13.30 35.70
N GLY A 286 -8.29 -13.79 36.07
CA GLY A 286 -8.47 -15.13 36.64
C GLY A 286 -7.96 -16.21 35.70
N GLN A 287 -8.26 -16.10 34.41
CA GLN A 287 -7.82 -17.04 33.37
C GLN A 287 -6.29 -17.12 33.22
N PHE A 288 -5.53 -16.08 33.57
CA PHE A 288 -4.06 -16.16 33.63
C PHE A 288 -3.54 -17.05 34.77
N TYR A 289 -4.38 -17.30 35.77
CA TYR A 289 -4.12 -18.19 36.89
C TYR A 289 -4.75 -19.57 36.71
N GLN A 290 -5.38 -19.85 35.57
CA GLN A 290 -5.99 -21.13 35.27
C GLN A 290 -5.06 -22.02 34.46
N LYS A 291 -5.23 -23.34 34.63
CA LYS A 291 -4.49 -24.34 33.85
C LYS A 291 -5.12 -24.51 32.46
N PRO A 292 -4.35 -24.51 31.35
CA PRO A 292 -4.90 -24.52 29.98
C PRO A 292 -5.75 -25.73 29.55
N SER A 293 -5.91 -26.77 30.39
CA SER A 293 -6.49 -28.06 29.95
C SER A 293 -7.17 -28.89 31.04
N GLN A 294 -7.47 -28.32 32.22
CA GLN A 294 -8.15 -29.04 33.31
C GLN A 294 -9.31 -28.19 33.87
N HIS A 295 -10.14 -28.80 34.74
CA HIS A 295 -11.26 -28.16 35.46
C HIS A 295 -10.94 -26.70 35.80
N GLU A 296 -11.89 -25.80 35.50
CA GLU A 296 -11.81 -24.39 35.91
C GLU A 296 -11.55 -24.33 37.42
N LEU A 297 -10.46 -23.69 37.81
CA LEU A 297 -10.19 -23.41 39.22
C LEU A 297 -11.34 -22.56 39.77
N SER A 298 -11.80 -22.87 40.97
CA SER A 298 -12.78 -22.03 41.62
C SER A 298 -12.19 -20.63 41.89
N SER A 299 -13.05 -19.63 42.07
CA SER A 299 -12.58 -18.27 42.41
C SER A 299 -11.77 -18.27 43.72
N ASP A 300 -12.11 -19.16 44.66
CA ASP A 300 -11.40 -19.35 45.92
C ASP A 300 -10.01 -19.97 45.70
N ASP A 301 -9.87 -20.92 44.77
CA ASP A 301 -8.57 -21.50 44.42
C ASP A 301 -7.63 -20.48 43.79
N ILE A 302 -8.16 -19.60 42.93
CA ILE A 302 -7.40 -18.50 42.34
C ILE A 302 -6.98 -17.50 43.41
N LEU A 303 -7.87 -17.21 44.37
CA LEU A 303 -7.55 -16.32 45.48
C LEU A 303 -6.46 -16.89 46.39
N ASP A 304 -6.52 -18.19 46.71
CA ASP A 304 -5.49 -18.89 47.49
C ASP A 304 -4.12 -18.82 46.80
N LEU A 305 -4.09 -19.12 45.50
CA LEU A 305 -2.87 -19.02 44.69
C LEU A 305 -2.26 -17.62 44.78
N ARG A 306 -3.07 -16.57 44.59
CA ARG A 306 -2.59 -15.20 44.63
C ARG A 306 -2.13 -14.79 46.05
N LYS A 307 -2.77 -15.31 47.11
CA LYS A 307 -2.29 -15.16 48.50
C LYS A 307 -0.93 -15.83 48.70
N GLU A 308 -0.69 -17.00 48.13
CA GLU A 308 0.62 -17.67 48.17
C GLU A 308 1.71 -16.81 47.50
N LEU A 309 1.41 -16.18 46.36
CA LEU A 309 2.31 -15.24 45.68
C LEU A 309 2.56 -13.96 46.49
N ALA A 310 1.52 -13.40 47.13
CA ALA A 310 1.65 -12.25 48.02
C ALA A 310 2.52 -12.58 49.25
N ALA A 311 2.33 -13.76 49.84
CA ALA A 311 3.16 -14.24 50.94
C ALA A 311 4.62 -14.44 50.53
N TYR A 312 4.87 -14.95 49.32
CA TYR A 312 6.21 -15.04 48.75
C TYR A 312 6.88 -13.67 48.61
N ASN A 313 6.15 -12.68 48.08
CA ASN A 313 6.62 -11.29 47.99
C ASN A 313 6.94 -10.71 49.37
N GLN A 314 6.05 -10.88 50.35
CA GLN A 314 6.27 -10.36 51.71
C GLN A 314 7.46 -11.04 52.41
N ARG A 315 7.72 -12.32 52.11
CA ARG A 315 8.86 -13.06 52.67
C ARG A 315 10.20 -12.59 52.11
N LEU A 316 10.29 -12.38 50.81
CA LEU A 316 11.56 -12.01 50.16
C LEU A 316 11.81 -10.50 50.11
N CYS A 317 10.74 -9.73 49.94
CA CYS A 317 10.78 -8.28 49.79
C CYS A 317 9.83 -7.61 50.80
N PRO A 318 10.04 -7.80 52.12
CA PRO A 318 9.15 -7.24 53.14
C PRO A 318 9.08 -5.72 53.08
N VAL A 319 7.88 -5.20 53.33
CA VAL A 319 7.66 -3.80 53.67
C VAL A 319 7.54 -3.68 55.19
N VAL A 320 8.47 -2.94 55.80
CA VAL A 320 8.48 -2.73 57.25
C VAL A 320 7.76 -1.43 57.57
N GLN A 321 6.64 -1.51 58.28
CA GLN A 321 5.94 -0.34 58.80
C GLN A 321 6.74 0.24 59.96
N LEU A 322 7.18 1.50 59.85
CA LEU A 322 7.96 2.21 60.88
C LEU A 322 7.08 3.03 61.82
N GLY A 323 5.76 3.06 61.59
CA GLY A 323 4.78 3.85 62.34
C GLY A 323 4.43 5.18 61.64
N ALA A 324 3.31 5.78 62.05
CA ALA A 324 2.83 7.09 61.55
C ALA A 324 2.72 7.22 60.01
N GLY A 325 2.37 6.13 59.30
CA GLY A 325 2.24 6.11 57.85
C GLY A 325 3.56 6.02 57.07
N PHE A 326 4.69 5.87 57.76
CA PHE A 326 5.99 5.63 57.14
C PHE A 326 6.26 4.14 57.00
N SER A 327 6.61 3.72 55.79
CA SER A 327 7.04 2.36 55.48
C SER A 327 8.45 2.36 54.88
N ARG A 328 9.20 1.31 55.18
CA ARG A 328 10.53 1.07 54.60
C ARG A 328 10.45 -0.12 53.66
N ASN A 329 10.73 0.13 52.39
CA ASN A 329 10.82 -0.87 51.35
C ASN A 329 12.12 -1.69 51.46
N SER A 330 12.08 -2.91 50.95
CA SER A 330 13.29 -3.72 50.77
C SER A 330 14.25 -3.08 49.76
N PRO A 331 15.58 -3.23 49.92
CA PRO A 331 16.54 -2.72 48.95
C PRO A 331 16.45 -3.46 47.63
N LEU A 332 16.79 -2.79 46.53
CA LEU A 332 16.83 -3.40 45.20
C LEU A 332 17.90 -4.50 45.13
N SER A 333 17.55 -5.63 44.55
CA SER A 333 18.44 -6.77 44.35
C SER A 333 18.04 -7.58 43.11
N SER A 334 18.77 -8.65 42.81
CA SER A 334 18.38 -9.62 41.76
C SER A 334 17.07 -10.35 42.05
N THR A 335 16.59 -10.27 43.30
CA THR A 335 15.34 -10.87 43.75
C THR A 335 14.26 -9.82 43.94
N CYS A 336 14.56 -8.72 44.62
CA CYS A 336 13.61 -7.62 44.87
C CYS A 336 13.81 -6.52 43.82
N GLU A 337 12.97 -6.56 42.79
CA GLU A 337 13.06 -5.64 41.67
C GLU A 337 11.90 -4.63 41.73
N SER A 338 12.16 -3.38 41.34
CA SER A 338 11.09 -2.40 41.16
C SER A 338 10.45 -2.62 39.78
N PRO A 339 9.16 -2.99 39.70
CA PRO A 339 8.49 -3.15 38.42
C PRO A 339 8.50 -1.82 37.67
N PRO A 340 8.90 -1.76 36.39
CA PRO A 340 8.78 -0.55 35.60
C PRO A 340 7.32 -0.09 35.54
N THR A 341 7.07 1.20 35.81
CA THR A 341 5.71 1.78 35.86
C THR A 341 4.91 1.52 34.57
N ARG A 342 5.58 1.53 33.41
CA ARG A 342 4.96 1.19 32.11
C ARG A 342 4.41 -0.23 32.00
N PHE A 343 4.94 -1.18 32.78
CA PHE A 343 4.46 -2.57 32.82
C PHE A 343 3.25 -2.73 33.76
N CYS A 344 3.04 -1.77 34.67
CA CYS A 344 2.01 -1.78 35.69
C CYS A 344 1.12 -0.53 35.52
N ASN A 345 0.44 -0.47 34.37
CA ASN A 345 -0.36 0.68 33.93
C ASN A 345 -1.87 0.47 34.12
N ALA A 346 -2.28 -0.66 34.69
CA ALA A 346 -3.64 -0.96 35.11
C ALA A 346 -3.67 -1.29 36.59
N TRP A 347 -4.80 -0.99 37.22
CA TRP A 347 -5.01 -1.34 38.62
C TRP A 347 -5.14 -2.86 38.78
N PRO A 348 -4.57 -3.43 39.85
CA PRO A 348 -4.83 -4.80 40.23
C PRO A 348 -6.33 -5.07 40.40
N ASP A 349 -6.79 -6.20 39.90
CA ASP A 349 -8.11 -6.76 40.22
C ASP A 349 -8.04 -7.56 41.54
N GLY A 350 -9.14 -7.74 42.27
CA GLY A 350 -9.15 -8.54 43.51
C GLY A 350 -9.00 -7.74 44.83
N PRO A 351 -9.03 -8.43 45.99
CA PRO A 351 -9.02 -7.78 47.31
C PRO A 351 -7.64 -7.17 47.64
N GLU A 352 -7.64 -6.05 48.38
CA GLU A 352 -6.40 -5.28 48.70
C GLU A 352 -5.33 -6.12 49.44
N GLU A 353 -5.74 -7.15 50.17
CA GLU A 353 -4.85 -8.08 50.88
C GLU A 353 -3.91 -8.86 49.96
N VAL A 354 -4.29 -9.01 48.70
CA VAL A 354 -3.61 -9.83 47.69
C VAL A 354 -3.03 -8.96 46.57
N ALA A 355 -3.74 -7.87 46.26
CA ALA A 355 -3.54 -7.06 45.08
C ALA A 355 -3.42 -5.58 45.47
N GLU A 356 -2.29 -5.19 46.06
CA GLU A 356 -2.07 -3.81 46.49
C GLU A 356 -2.01 -2.83 45.32
N ARG A 357 -2.83 -1.77 45.37
CA ARG A 357 -2.95 -0.77 44.29
C ARG A 357 -1.62 -0.16 43.87
N TYR A 358 -0.71 0.08 44.83
CA TYR A 358 0.57 0.74 44.60
C TYR A 358 1.76 -0.22 44.53
N ILE A 359 1.54 -1.49 44.15
CA ILE A 359 2.61 -2.50 44.06
C ILE A 359 3.78 -2.06 43.16
N ALA A 360 3.54 -1.23 42.14
CA ALA A 360 4.60 -0.68 41.28
C ALA A 360 5.52 0.35 41.96
N ALA A 361 5.12 0.91 43.11
CA ALA A 361 5.91 1.89 43.86
C ALA A 361 6.90 1.24 44.84
N ARG A 362 6.95 -0.09 44.91
CA ARG A 362 7.84 -0.84 45.81
C ARG A 362 8.50 -2.01 45.09
N PRO A 363 9.67 -2.47 45.59
CA PRO A 363 10.30 -3.67 45.08
C PRO A 363 9.50 -4.92 45.44
N VAL A 364 9.36 -5.83 44.49
CA VAL A 364 8.69 -7.13 44.65
C VAL A 364 9.52 -8.25 44.02
N ALA A 365 9.30 -9.49 44.47
CA ALA A 365 9.93 -10.66 43.87
C ALA A 365 9.20 -11.13 42.61
N ILE A 366 7.87 -11.00 42.60
CA ILE A 366 6.99 -11.29 41.47
C ILE A 366 5.92 -10.22 41.34
N ALA A 367 5.78 -9.64 40.15
CA ALA A 367 4.88 -8.52 39.86
C ALA A 367 3.61 -8.95 39.09
N SER A 368 3.17 -10.20 39.28
CA SER A 368 1.98 -10.76 38.59
C SER A 368 0.74 -9.88 38.78
N GLU A 369 0.54 -9.40 40.01
CA GLU A 369 -0.63 -8.62 40.45
C GLU A 369 -0.75 -7.24 39.78
N CYS A 370 0.28 -6.71 39.10
CA CYS A 370 0.13 -5.51 38.28
C CYS A 370 0.39 -5.73 36.79
N ILE A 371 1.23 -6.70 36.43
CA ILE A 371 1.53 -6.98 35.02
C ILE A 371 0.36 -7.67 34.33
N ILE A 372 -0.25 -8.70 34.96
CA ILE A 372 -1.38 -9.42 34.36
C ILE A 372 -2.57 -8.47 34.06
N PRO A 373 -3.03 -7.64 35.01
CA PRO A 373 -4.06 -6.63 34.72
C PRO A 373 -3.68 -5.68 33.59
N SER A 374 -2.41 -5.29 33.51
CA SER A 374 -1.91 -4.39 32.46
C SER A 374 -1.92 -5.05 31.08
N LEU A 375 -1.61 -6.34 30.99
CA LEU A 375 -1.73 -7.13 29.77
C LEU A 375 -3.18 -7.22 29.29
N ILE A 376 -4.12 -7.41 30.21
CA ILE A 376 -5.56 -7.44 29.90
C ILE A 376 -6.06 -6.08 29.46
N ALA A 377 -5.68 -5.01 30.17
CA ALA A 377 -6.04 -3.65 29.80
C ALA A 377 -5.42 -3.22 28.46
N ALA A 378 -4.32 -3.85 28.04
CA ALA A 378 -3.71 -3.63 26.73
C ALA A 378 -4.50 -4.27 25.58
N LYS A 379 -5.19 -5.40 25.81
CA LYS A 379 -5.97 -6.12 24.79
C LYS A 379 -6.95 -5.22 24.02
N PRO A 380 -7.93 -4.53 24.66
CA PRO A 380 -8.87 -3.68 23.93
C PRO A 380 -8.21 -2.45 23.29
N LYS A 381 -7.11 -1.95 23.87
CA LYS A 381 -6.34 -0.84 23.29
C LYS A 381 -5.63 -1.27 22.01
N LEU A 382 -4.96 -2.42 22.02
CA LEU A 382 -4.32 -3.02 20.86
C LEU A 382 -5.34 -3.33 19.76
N GLN A 383 -6.49 -3.91 20.11
CA GLN A 383 -7.56 -4.18 19.15
C GLN A 383 -8.01 -2.88 18.43
N LYS A 384 -8.30 -1.82 19.18
CA LYS A 384 -8.68 -0.52 18.60
C LYS A 384 -7.57 0.09 17.73
N LEU A 385 -6.32 -0.04 18.14
CA LEU A 385 -5.17 0.48 17.38
C LEU A 385 -4.92 -0.33 16.11
N LEU A 386 -5.12 -1.65 16.14
CA LEU A 386 -5.05 -2.52 14.96
C LEU A 386 -6.11 -2.13 13.93
N GLU A 387 -7.36 -1.94 14.36
CA GLU A 387 -8.46 -1.48 13.49
C GLU A 387 -8.14 -0.13 12.85
N LYS A 388 -7.66 0.83 13.64
CA LYS A 388 -7.24 2.15 13.13
C LYS A 388 -6.06 2.06 12.16
N ALA A 389 -5.06 1.23 12.46
CA ALA A 389 -3.91 1.05 11.59
C ALA A 389 -4.32 0.42 10.25
N LYS A 390 -5.22 -0.57 10.29
CA LYS A 390 -5.80 -1.18 9.08
C LYS A 390 -6.61 -0.16 8.26
N ALA A 391 -7.52 0.57 8.90
CA ALA A 391 -8.30 1.61 8.23
C ALA A 391 -7.41 2.73 7.64
N GLY A 392 -6.34 3.13 8.36
CA GLY A 392 -5.36 4.09 7.87
C GLY A 392 -4.61 3.60 6.64
N LYS A 393 -4.21 2.33 6.62
CA LYS A 393 -3.58 1.67 5.46
C LYS A 393 -4.51 1.62 4.24
N GLU A 394 -5.76 1.21 4.43
CA GLU A 394 -6.75 1.17 3.34
C GLU A 394 -7.03 2.57 2.79
N ALA A 395 -7.27 3.55 3.66
CA ALA A 395 -7.51 4.94 3.27
C ALA A 395 -6.35 5.53 2.46
N LYS A 396 -5.11 5.16 2.78
CA LYS A 396 -3.91 5.60 2.04
C LYS A 396 -3.94 5.12 0.58
N ASN A 397 -4.37 3.89 0.32
CA ASN A 397 -4.52 3.38 -1.04
C ASN A 397 -5.60 4.14 -1.83
N TYR A 398 -6.72 4.52 -1.20
CA TYR A 398 -7.74 5.35 -1.86
C TYR A 398 -7.28 6.79 -2.12
N ARG A 399 -6.50 7.39 -1.21
CA ARG A 399 -5.92 8.74 -1.41
C ARG A 399 -5.00 8.81 -2.64
N TRP A 400 -4.37 7.70 -3.03
CA TRP A 400 -3.57 7.63 -4.24
C TRP A 400 -4.37 7.99 -5.52
N LEU A 401 -5.64 7.56 -5.61
CA LEU A 401 -6.53 7.92 -6.72
C LEU A 401 -6.78 9.43 -6.78
N TYR A 402 -6.89 10.08 -5.62
CA TYR A 402 -7.01 11.53 -5.55
C TYR A 402 -5.75 12.23 -6.09
N PHE A 403 -4.55 11.75 -5.75
CA PHE A 403 -3.31 12.32 -6.31
C PHE A 403 -3.24 12.17 -7.84
N MET A 404 -3.72 11.06 -8.41
CA MET A 404 -3.85 10.92 -9.86
C MET A 404 -4.82 11.94 -10.46
N ALA A 405 -5.98 12.17 -9.83
CA ALA A 405 -6.94 13.18 -10.27
C ALA A 405 -6.36 14.61 -10.17
N VAL A 406 -5.64 14.92 -9.09
CA VAL A 406 -4.94 16.20 -8.94
C VAL A 406 -3.85 16.36 -9.99
N ALA A 407 -3.12 15.31 -10.36
CA ALA A 407 -2.13 15.39 -11.45
C ALA A 407 -2.77 15.77 -12.78
N VAL A 408 -3.94 15.20 -13.12
CA VAL A 408 -4.74 15.65 -14.27
C VAL A 408 -5.08 17.14 -14.15
N ALA A 409 -5.44 17.61 -12.95
CA ALA A 409 -5.74 19.02 -12.73
C ALA A 409 -4.48 19.93 -12.85
N VAL A 410 -3.32 19.50 -12.37
CA VAL A 410 -2.03 20.19 -12.60
C VAL A 410 -1.79 20.36 -14.10
N GLY A 411 -2.04 19.30 -14.88
CA GLY A 411 -2.00 19.33 -16.33
C GLY A 411 -2.90 20.41 -16.92
N GLY A 412 -4.16 20.48 -16.46
CA GLY A 412 -5.11 21.50 -16.90
C GLY A 412 -4.71 22.94 -16.53
N LYS A 413 -4.18 23.17 -15.32
CA LYS A 413 -3.64 24.47 -14.92
C LYS A 413 -2.43 24.87 -15.79
N THR A 414 -1.57 23.92 -16.11
CA THR A 414 -0.43 24.11 -17.02
C THR A 414 -0.93 24.47 -18.42
N ALA A 415 -1.98 23.80 -18.90
CA ALA A 415 -2.61 24.10 -20.19
C ALA A 415 -3.19 25.52 -20.22
N ASN A 416 -3.85 25.98 -19.15
CA ASN A 416 -4.34 27.36 -19.07
C ASN A 416 -3.21 28.38 -19.26
N SER A 417 -2.04 28.10 -18.69
CA SER A 417 -0.84 28.94 -18.88
C SER A 417 -0.29 28.84 -20.31
N SER A 418 -0.23 27.63 -20.88
CA SER A 418 0.21 27.41 -22.27
C SER A 418 -0.69 28.12 -23.28
N THR A 419 -2.01 28.06 -23.12
CA THR A 419 -2.97 28.71 -24.03
C THR A 419 -2.88 30.23 -23.96
N LYS A 420 -2.57 30.78 -22.78
CA LYS A 420 -2.33 32.22 -22.58
C LYS A 420 -1.04 32.65 -23.25
N LEU A 421 0.05 31.92 -23.05
CA LEU A 421 1.36 32.18 -23.67
C LEU A 421 1.28 32.08 -25.21
N ALA A 422 0.48 31.15 -25.73
CA ALA A 422 0.26 30.99 -27.17
C ALA A 422 -0.77 31.98 -27.74
N GLU A 423 -1.30 32.89 -26.91
CA GLU A 423 -2.32 33.89 -27.24
C GLU A 423 -3.50 33.30 -28.03
N ILE A 424 -4.00 32.13 -27.62
CA ILE A 424 -5.12 31.49 -28.33
C ILE A 424 -6.36 32.43 -28.38
N ASP A 425 -6.52 33.28 -27.37
CA ASP A 425 -7.61 34.24 -27.23
C ASP A 425 -7.58 35.40 -28.22
N SER A 426 -6.43 35.74 -28.81
CA SER A 426 -6.33 36.78 -29.84
C SER A 426 -6.56 36.22 -31.25
N ARG A 427 -6.54 34.90 -31.42
CA ARG A 427 -6.62 34.27 -32.75
C ARG A 427 -7.99 34.43 -33.38
N PRO A 428 -8.05 34.69 -34.71
CA PRO A 428 -9.31 34.74 -35.45
C PRO A 428 -10.12 33.45 -35.30
N VAL A 429 -11.44 33.57 -35.30
CA VAL A 429 -12.36 32.42 -35.23
C VAL A 429 -12.09 31.39 -36.34
N ALA A 430 -11.69 31.86 -37.52
CA ALA A 430 -11.29 31.05 -38.67
C ALA A 430 -10.02 30.22 -38.43
N GLN A 431 -9.31 30.42 -37.32
CA GLN A 431 -8.11 29.66 -36.93
C GLN A 431 -8.32 28.76 -35.69
N ARG A 432 -9.49 28.82 -35.02
CA ARG A 432 -9.86 28.01 -33.83
C ARG A 432 -10.76 26.82 -34.15
N ARG A 433 -10.98 25.88 -33.24
CA ARG A 433 -11.79 24.66 -33.49
C ARG A 433 -11.17 23.80 -34.60
N ILE A 434 -9.85 23.67 -34.57
CA ILE A 434 -9.10 22.92 -35.58
C ILE A 434 -9.57 21.46 -35.57
N LEU A 435 -9.81 20.91 -34.39
CA LEU A 435 -10.20 19.52 -34.19
C LEU A 435 -11.65 19.27 -34.63
N VAL A 436 -12.63 20.07 -34.16
CA VAL A 436 -14.02 19.99 -34.66
C VAL A 436 -14.08 20.16 -36.18
N ARG A 437 -13.30 21.07 -36.77
CA ARG A 437 -13.26 21.20 -38.25
C ARG A 437 -12.60 20.01 -38.93
N GLY A 438 -11.54 19.44 -38.35
CA GLY A 438 -10.91 18.22 -38.84
C GLY A 438 -11.86 17.03 -38.82
N VAL A 439 -12.55 16.82 -37.69
CA VAL A 439 -13.55 15.77 -37.51
C VAL A 439 -14.75 15.98 -38.44
N LEU A 440 -15.30 17.19 -38.54
CA LEU A 440 -16.40 17.48 -39.46
C LEU A 440 -16.00 17.29 -40.93
N ARG A 441 -14.77 17.63 -41.31
CA ARG A 441 -14.23 17.35 -42.66
C ARG A 441 -14.05 15.85 -42.90
N PHE A 442 -13.59 15.10 -41.91
CA PHE A 442 -13.43 13.65 -42.01
C PHE A 442 -14.78 12.94 -42.10
N ILE A 443 -15.77 13.33 -41.28
CA ILE A 443 -17.15 12.85 -41.37
C ILE A 443 -17.75 13.22 -42.74
N GLY A 444 -17.57 14.46 -43.20
CA GLY A 444 -18.02 14.89 -44.53
C GLY A 444 -17.35 14.10 -45.66
N TRP A 445 -16.07 13.75 -45.51
CA TRP A 445 -15.35 12.87 -46.43
C TRP A 445 -15.91 11.43 -46.42
N LEU A 446 -16.18 10.85 -45.26
CA LEU A 446 -16.81 9.53 -45.13
C LEU A 446 -18.21 9.50 -45.77
N VAL A 447 -19.02 10.53 -45.54
CA VAL A 447 -20.35 10.67 -46.16
C VAL A 447 -20.23 10.81 -47.68
N SER A 448 -19.32 11.65 -48.17
CA SER A 448 -19.03 11.79 -49.60
C SER A 448 -18.56 10.48 -50.22
N TRP A 449 -17.75 9.70 -49.52
CA TRP A 449 -17.21 8.43 -50.00
C TRP A 449 -18.31 7.37 -50.04
N GLY A 450 -19.13 7.27 -48.99
CA GLY A 450 -20.33 6.42 -48.95
C GLY A 450 -21.31 6.75 -50.08
N TRP A 451 -21.55 8.03 -50.36
CA TRP A 451 -22.40 8.47 -51.48
C TRP A 451 -21.84 8.09 -52.85
N ARG A 452 -20.52 8.17 -53.04
CA ARG A 452 -19.86 7.72 -54.28
C ARG A 452 -19.98 6.20 -54.45
N MET A 453 -19.88 5.44 -53.36
CA MET A 453 -20.04 3.98 -53.35
C MET A 453 -21.49 3.55 -53.66
N THR A 454 -22.50 4.26 -53.15
CA THR A 454 -23.91 3.97 -53.49
C THR A 454 -24.23 4.31 -54.95
N ILE A 455 -23.70 5.43 -55.49
CA ILE A 455 -23.81 5.73 -56.93
C ILE A 455 -23.12 4.67 -57.78
N PHE A 456 -21.95 4.19 -57.35
CA PHE A 456 -21.24 3.13 -58.05
C PHE A 456 -22.03 1.81 -58.03
N ALA A 457 -22.54 1.40 -56.86
CA ALA A 457 -23.37 0.20 -56.72
C ALA A 457 -24.65 0.27 -57.57
N THR A 458 -25.35 1.42 -57.58
CA THR A 458 -26.54 1.60 -58.42
C THR A 458 -26.23 1.58 -59.92
N ARG A 459 -25.07 2.10 -60.36
CA ARG A 459 -24.62 1.96 -61.76
C ARG A 459 -24.29 0.52 -62.13
N VAL A 460 -23.63 -0.23 -61.24
CA VAL A 460 -23.32 -1.65 -61.46
C VAL A 460 -24.61 -2.48 -61.55
N ILE A 461 -25.55 -2.27 -60.62
CA ILE A 461 -26.86 -2.95 -60.64
C ILE A 461 -27.64 -2.60 -61.91
N ARG A 462 -27.67 -1.32 -62.30
CA ARG A 462 -28.35 -0.89 -63.55
C ARG A 462 -27.72 -1.53 -64.78
N SER A 463 -26.39 -1.66 -64.83
CA SER A 463 -25.68 -2.33 -65.91
C SER A 463 -25.95 -3.85 -65.97
N ALA A 464 -26.15 -4.48 -64.81
CA ALA A 464 -26.51 -5.89 -64.70
C ALA A 464 -27.96 -6.13 -65.14
N ILE A 465 -28.89 -5.26 -64.77
CA ILE A 465 -30.30 -5.35 -65.17
C ILE A 465 -30.47 -5.15 -66.69
N THR A 466 -29.70 -4.25 -67.31
CA THR A 466 -29.73 -4.06 -68.77
C THR A 466 -29.14 -5.22 -69.58
N LYS A 467 -28.44 -6.15 -68.93
CA LYS A 467 -27.86 -7.35 -69.56
C LYS A 467 -28.72 -8.61 -69.41
N ILE A 468 -29.89 -8.52 -68.75
CA ILE A 468 -30.81 -9.65 -68.66
C ILE A 468 -31.57 -9.76 -69.99
N PRO A 469 -31.39 -10.85 -70.77
CA PRO A 469 -32.13 -11.06 -72.01
C PRO A 469 -33.61 -11.22 -71.68
N ARG A 470 -34.48 -10.49 -72.38
CA ARG A 470 -35.93 -10.68 -72.24
C ARG A 470 -36.29 -12.09 -72.71
N PRO A 471 -37.05 -12.88 -71.92
CA PRO A 471 -37.53 -14.18 -72.37
C PRO A 471 -38.45 -13.99 -73.58
N LYS A 472 -38.27 -14.87 -74.59
CA LYS A 472 -39.12 -14.96 -75.78
C LYS A 472 -40.42 -15.68 -75.45
#